data_AF-A0A1H3ZU56-F1
#
_entry.id   AF-A0A1H3ZU56-F1
#
_cell.length_a   1.000
_cell.length_b   1.000
_cell.length_c   1.000
_cell.angle_alpha   90.00
_cell.angle_beta   90.00
_cell.angle_gamma   90.00
#
_symmetry.space_group_name_H-M   'P 1'
#
loop_
_entity.id
_entity.type
_entity.pdbx_description
1 polymer ?
#
loop_
_entity_poly.entity_id
_entity_poly.type
_entity_poly.pdbx_seq_one_letter_code
_entity_poly.pdbx_strand_id
1 'polypeptide(L)'
;MLRTLSNFNLVCTVCYFLGYLQNGSRIVILGLLTAIVYNWLVLRNMERGQSRIHFLQWLLAALTLSFALYIGYSALFLLLAAIEYRYFPWKDITLIASSGITMLALIFHLFLSIRESLVKKDE
;
A
#
# COMPACT_ATOMS: atom_id res chain seq x y z
N MET A 1 17.30 -3.91 -2.12
CA MET A 1 16.45 -2.86 -1.49
C MET A 1 14.97 -3.14 -1.68
N LEU A 2 14.48 -3.37 -2.91
CA LEU A 2 13.07 -3.72 -3.17
C LEU A 2 12.58 -4.94 -2.38
N ARG A 3 13.39 -6.00 -2.29
CA ARG A 3 13.03 -7.22 -1.57
C ARG A 3 12.74 -6.97 -0.08
N THR A 4 13.57 -6.15 0.58
CA THR A 4 13.39 -5.72 1.97
C THR A 4 12.16 -4.84 2.12
N LEU A 5 11.94 -3.92 1.18
CA LEU A 5 10.80 -3.00 1.18
C LEU A 5 9.47 -3.73 0.97
N SER A 6 9.47 -4.75 0.11
CA SER A 6 8.29 -5.57 -0.18
C SER A 6 7.92 -6.47 1.01
N ASN A 7 8.91 -7.05 1.71
CA ASN A 7 8.69 -7.77 2.96
C ASN A 7 8.14 -6.84 4.06
N PHE A 8 8.69 -5.63 4.19
CA PHE A 8 8.18 -4.63 5.13
C PHE A 8 6.74 -4.25 4.82
N ASN A 9 6.42 -3.98 3.54
CA ASN A 9 5.05 -3.70 3.10
C ASN A 9 4.11 -4.88 3.38
N LEU A 10 4.54 -6.12 3.15
CA LEU A 10 3.76 -7.31 3.47
C LEU A 10 3.40 -7.37 4.95
N VAL A 11 4.39 -7.18 5.83
CA VAL A 11 4.17 -7.16 7.29
C VAL A 11 3.24 -6.02 7.69
N CYS A 12 3.47 -4.80 7.20
CA CYS A 12 2.60 -3.65 7.49
C CYS A 12 1.17 -3.89 7.01
N THR A 13 1.00 -4.41 5.79
CA THR A 13 -0.33 -4.62 5.20
C THR A 13 -1.08 -5.72 5.94
N VAL A 14 -0.40 -6.80 6.36
CA VAL A 14 -0.99 -7.87 7.18
C VAL A 14 -1.38 -7.36 8.57
N CYS A 15 -0.51 -6.59 9.24
CA CYS A 15 -0.84 -5.99 10.54
C CYS A 15 -2.05 -5.04 10.43
N TYR A 16 -2.09 -4.20 9.39
CA TYR A 16 -3.19 -3.28 9.15
C TYR A 16 -4.50 -4.02 8.82
N PHE A 17 -4.40 -5.12 8.07
CA PHE A 17 -5.53 -6.02 7.76
C PHE A 17 -6.09 -6.68 9.02
N LEU A 18 -5.24 -7.18 9.91
CA LEU A 18 -5.65 -7.76 11.19
C LEU A 18 -6.35 -6.73 12.09
N GLY A 19 -5.90 -5.47 12.09
CA GLY A 19 -6.56 -4.38 12.82
C GLY A 19 -7.94 -4.00 12.27
N TYR A 20 -8.13 -4.09 10.96
CA TYR A 20 -9.42 -3.82 10.30
C TYR A 20 -10.37 -5.04 10.28
N LEU A 21 -9.91 -6.25 10.60
CA LEU A 21 -10.74 -7.46 10.47
C LEU A 21 -11.93 -7.50 11.46
N GLN A 22 -11.84 -6.77 12.58
CA GLN A 22 -12.88 -6.75 13.62
C GLN A 22 -14.01 -5.76 13.35
N ASN A 23 -13.80 -4.69 12.57
CA ASN A 23 -14.81 -3.63 12.34
C ASN A 23 -14.54 -2.78 11.07
N GLY A 24 -13.80 -3.32 10.13
CA GLY A 24 -13.30 -2.59 8.97
C GLY A 24 -14.23 -2.58 7.77
N SER A 25 -14.22 -1.47 7.03
CA SER A 25 -14.90 -1.37 5.73
C SER A 25 -14.39 -2.46 4.78
N ARG A 26 -15.32 -3.18 4.12
CA ARG A 26 -15.01 -4.21 3.11
C ARG A 26 -14.08 -3.70 2.00
N ILE A 27 -14.17 -2.40 1.69
CA ILE A 27 -13.33 -1.73 0.70
C ILE A 27 -11.87 -1.69 1.18
N VAL A 28 -11.64 -1.41 2.46
CA VAL A 28 -10.29 -1.38 3.06
C VAL A 28 -9.68 -2.78 3.07
N ILE A 29 -10.48 -3.78 3.43
CA ILE A 29 -10.08 -5.20 3.42
C ILE A 29 -9.65 -5.64 2.00
N LEU A 30 -10.45 -5.33 0.99
CA LEU A 30 -10.14 -5.65 -0.41
C LEU A 30 -8.87 -4.92 -0.90
N GLY A 31 -8.72 -3.64 -0.57
CA GLY A 31 -7.55 -2.85 -0.96
C GLY A 31 -6.25 -3.39 -0.36
N LEU A 32 -6.27 -3.76 0.93
CA LEU A 32 -5.13 -4.40 1.61
C LEU A 32 -4.78 -5.74 0.98
N LEU A 33 -5.78 -6.58 0.68
CA LEU A 33 -5.55 -7.88 0.04
C LEU A 33 -4.93 -7.71 -1.34
N THR A 34 -5.37 -6.70 -2.09
CA THR A 34 -4.80 -6.37 -3.40
C THR A 34 -3.34 -5.91 -3.29
N ALA A 35 -3.04 -5.06 -2.31
CA ALA A 35 -1.68 -4.63 -2.01
C ALA A 35 -0.77 -5.81 -1.60
N ILE A 36 -1.26 -6.74 -0.78
CA ILE A 36 -0.53 -7.96 -0.40
C ILE A 36 -0.20 -8.80 -1.62
N VAL A 37 -1.19 -9.10 -2.46
CA VAL A 37 -1.01 -9.92 -3.66
C VAL A 37 -0.03 -9.25 -4.63
N TYR A 38 -0.13 -7.94 -4.82
CA TYR A 38 0.81 -7.18 -5.63
C TYR A 38 2.26 -7.29 -5.11
N ASN A 39 2.48 -7.01 -3.82
CA ASN A 39 3.82 -7.09 -3.21
C ASN A 39 4.39 -8.51 -3.33
N TRP A 40 3.58 -9.55 -3.07
CA TRP A 40 4.00 -10.94 -3.22
C TRP A 40 4.40 -11.29 -4.66
N LEU A 41 3.63 -10.83 -5.65
CA LEU A 41 3.94 -11.04 -7.06
C LEU A 41 5.24 -10.33 -7.48
N VAL A 42 5.48 -9.11 -7.00
CA VAL A 42 6.73 -8.39 -7.23
C VAL A 42 7.90 -9.18 -6.65
N LEU A 43 7.80 -9.65 -5.40
CA LEU A 43 8.84 -10.44 -4.76
C LEU A 43 9.14 -11.73 -5.54
N ARG A 44 8.09 -12.45 -5.95
CA ARG A 44 8.19 -13.70 -6.71
C ARG A 44 8.85 -13.48 -8.08
N ASN A 45 8.55 -12.38 -8.75
CA ASN A 45 9.18 -12.03 -10.03
C ASN A 45 10.69 -11.76 -9.86
N MET A 46 11.07 -11.04 -8.80
CA MET A 46 12.48 -10.81 -8.47
C MET A 46 13.21 -12.14 -8.20
N GLU A 47 12.59 -13.07 -7.47
CA GLU A 47 13.16 -14.39 -7.17
C GLU A 47 13.35 -15.28 -8.39
N ARG A 48 12.43 -15.19 -9.36
CA ARG A 48 12.50 -15.94 -10.61
C ARG A 48 13.35 -15.26 -11.69
N GLY A 49 13.96 -14.10 -11.40
CA GLY A 49 14.67 -13.30 -12.39
C GLY A 49 13.78 -12.77 -13.53
N GLN A 50 12.46 -12.88 -13.39
CA GLN A 50 11.51 -12.43 -14.41
C GLN A 50 11.25 -10.93 -14.24
N SER A 51 11.77 -10.13 -15.17
CA SER A 51 11.61 -8.68 -15.12
C SER A 51 10.36 -8.16 -15.83
N ARG A 52 9.69 -8.99 -16.61
CA ARG A 52 8.48 -8.55 -17.34
C ARG A 52 7.30 -8.47 -16.38
N ILE A 53 6.77 -7.27 -16.24
CA ILE A 53 5.48 -7.05 -15.58
C ILE A 53 4.38 -7.59 -16.49
N HIS A 54 3.65 -8.59 -16.00
CA HIS A 54 2.47 -9.11 -16.69
C HIS A 54 1.28 -8.14 -16.59
N PHE A 55 0.35 -8.20 -17.55
CA PHE A 55 -0.86 -7.36 -17.54
C PHE A 55 -1.61 -7.41 -16.19
N LEU A 56 -1.70 -8.59 -15.57
CA LEU A 56 -2.33 -8.75 -14.26
C LEU A 56 -1.60 -7.97 -13.15
N GLN A 57 -0.27 -7.89 -13.20
CA GLN A 57 0.52 -7.10 -12.24
C GLN A 57 0.34 -5.60 -12.45
N TRP A 58 0.15 -5.15 -13.69
CA TRP A 58 -0.24 -3.76 -13.99
C TRP A 58 -1.61 -3.41 -13.42
N LEU A 59 -2.58 -4.31 -13.55
CA LEU A 59 -3.91 -4.14 -12.97
C LEU A 59 -3.84 -4.06 -11.43
N LEU A 60 -3.11 -4.98 -10.81
CA LEU A 60 -2.91 -4.99 -9.35
C LEU A 60 -2.12 -3.77 -8.87
N ALA A 61 -1.16 -3.28 -9.66
CA ALA A 61 -0.44 -2.04 -9.39
C ALA A 61 -1.40 -0.84 -9.37
N ALA A 62 -2.27 -0.72 -10.37
CA ALA A 62 -3.27 0.34 -10.45
C ALA A 62 -4.25 0.29 -9.27
N LEU A 63 -4.75 -0.90 -8.92
CA LEU A 63 -5.64 -1.07 -7.76
C LEU A 63 -4.93 -0.73 -6.44
N THR A 64 -3.67 -1.11 -6.29
CA THR A 64 -2.85 -0.78 -5.11
C THR A 64 -2.63 0.73 -5.01
N LEU A 65 -2.42 1.42 -6.14
CA LEU A 65 -2.30 2.86 -6.19
C LEU A 65 -3.62 3.55 -5.81
N SER A 66 -4.75 3.11 -6.38
CA SER A 66 -6.07 3.63 -6.02
C SER A 66 -6.36 3.44 -4.53
N PHE A 67 -5.99 2.29 -3.97
CA PHE A 67 -6.12 2.04 -2.54
C PHE A 67 -5.23 2.96 -1.70
N ALA A 68 -3.96 3.16 -2.09
CA ALA A 68 -3.05 4.07 -1.41
C ALA A 68 -3.61 5.51 -1.38
N LEU A 69 -4.13 5.99 -2.51
CA LEU A 69 -4.79 7.29 -2.57
C LEU A 69 -6.04 7.36 -1.70
N TYR A 70 -6.85 6.29 -1.68
CA TYR A 70 -8.06 6.22 -0.85
C TYR A 70 -7.74 6.32 0.65
N ILE A 71 -6.74 5.58 1.15
CA ILE A 71 -6.34 5.66 2.57
C ILE A 71 -5.73 7.02 2.90
N GLY A 72 -4.96 7.61 1.98
CA GLY A 72 -4.40 8.96 2.15
C GLY A 72 -5.48 10.04 2.22
N TYR A 73 -6.44 10.00 1.30
CA TYR A 73 -7.59 10.89 1.30
C TYR A 73 -8.41 10.75 2.58
N SER A 74 -8.67 9.51 3.02
CA SER A 74 -9.40 9.23 4.25
C SER A 74 -8.68 9.79 5.48
N ALA A 75 -7.35 9.66 5.54
CA ALA A 75 -6.53 10.22 6.61
C ALA A 75 -6.53 11.76 6.61
N LEU A 76 -6.46 12.39 5.44
CA LEU A 76 -6.58 13.85 5.31
C LEU A 76 -7.96 14.36 5.74
N PHE A 77 -9.01 13.65 5.35
CA PHE A 77 -10.38 13.99 5.75
C PHE A 77 -10.55 13.90 7.28
N LEU A 78 -10.05 12.82 7.88
CA LEU A 78 -10.03 12.65 9.34
C LEU A 78 -9.21 13.74 10.04
N LEU A 79 -8.07 14.13 9.47
CA LEU A 79 -7.23 15.20 10.00
C LEU A 79 -7.96 16.55 9.98
N LEU A 80 -8.62 16.89 8.86
CA LEU A 80 -9.40 18.12 8.74
C LEU A 80 -10.56 18.14 9.75
N ALA A 81 -11.29 17.03 9.89
CA ALA A 81 -12.35 16.90 10.87
C ALA A 81 -11.81 17.04 12.32
N ALA A 82 -10.67 16.41 12.63
CA ALA A 82 -10.05 16.53 13.95
C ALA A 82 -9.65 17.99 14.27
N ILE A 83 -9.15 18.72 13.27
CA ILE A 83 -8.82 20.15 13.39
C ILE A 83 -10.08 21.00 13.61
N GLU A 84 -11.14 20.75 12.84
CA GLU A 84 -12.40 21.50 12.90
C GLU A 84 -13.07 21.36 14.26
N TYR A 85 -13.17 20.13 14.78
CA TYR A 85 -13.81 19.85 16.06
C TYR A 85 -12.86 19.94 17.27
N ARG A 86 -11.58 20.32 17.05
CA ARG A 86 -10.50 20.33 18.06
C ARG A 86 -10.43 19.04 18.88
N TYR A 87 -10.73 17.91 18.23
CA TYR A 87 -10.84 16.61 18.87
C TYR A 87 -9.70 15.72 18.37
N PHE A 88 -8.75 15.43 19.25
CA PHE A 88 -7.52 14.70 18.94
C PHE A 88 -7.35 13.47 19.83
N PRO A 89 -8.26 12.49 19.76
CA PRO A 89 -8.06 11.25 20.50
C PRO A 89 -6.83 10.53 19.95
N TRP A 90 -6.07 9.92 20.84
CA TRP A 90 -4.81 9.26 20.49
C TRP A 90 -5.00 8.19 19.39
N LYS A 91 -6.15 7.50 19.40
CA LYS A 91 -6.52 6.51 18.38
C LYS A 91 -6.58 7.10 16.98
N ASP A 92 -7.19 8.28 16.80
CA ASP A 92 -7.34 8.89 15.48
C ASP A 92 -6.00 9.44 14.98
N ILE A 93 -5.17 10.00 15.87
CA ILE A 93 -3.80 10.41 15.53
C ILE A 93 -2.99 9.20 15.02
N THR A 94 -3.03 8.07 15.74
CA THR A 94 -2.32 6.86 15.32
C THR A 94 -2.84 6.30 14.00
N LEU A 95 -4.16 6.40 13.75
CA LEU A 95 -4.78 5.97 12.51
C LEU A 95 -4.35 6.86 11.33
N ILE A 96 -4.37 8.19 11.50
CA ILE A 96 -3.92 9.15 10.49
C ILE A 96 -2.44 8.93 10.16
N ALA A 97 -1.59 8.82 11.18
CA ALA A 97 -0.16 8.62 10.99
C ALA A 97 0.14 7.28 10.29
N SER A 98 -0.46 6.18 10.73
CA SER A 98 -0.25 4.86 10.11
C SER A 98 -0.79 4.80 8.67
N SER A 99 -1.94 5.44 8.40
CA SER A 99 -2.50 5.56 7.04
C SER A 99 -1.58 6.34 6.12
N GLY A 100 -1.04 7.47 6.59
CA GLY A 100 -0.10 8.29 5.82
C GLY A 100 1.21 7.58 5.51
N ILE A 101 1.80 6.90 6.51
CA ILE A 101 3.01 6.10 6.31
C ILE A 101 2.75 4.97 5.32
N THR A 102 1.63 4.25 5.46
CA THR A 102 1.26 3.15 4.56
C THR A 102 1.04 3.63 3.13
N MET A 103 0.36 4.77 2.95
CA MET A 103 0.20 5.39 1.63
C MET A 103 1.55 5.65 0.98
N LEU A 104 2.45 6.35 1.67
CA LEU A 104 3.77 6.70 1.13
C LEU A 104 4.60 5.45 0.81
N ALA A 105 4.57 4.44 1.68
CA ALA A 105 5.27 3.18 1.46
C ALA A 105 4.76 2.42 0.23
N LEU A 106 3.44 2.38 0.02
CA LEU A 106 2.83 1.75 -1.16
C LEU A 106 3.18 2.49 -2.45
N ILE A 107 3.06 3.83 -2.46
CA ILE A 107 3.41 4.66 -3.62
C ILE A 107 4.89 4.51 -3.97
N PHE A 108 5.77 4.57 -2.97
CA PHE A 108 7.21 4.44 -3.19
C PHE A 108 7.59 3.05 -3.70
N HIS A 109 6.98 2.00 -3.16
CA HIS A 109 7.19 0.63 -3.63
C HIS A 109 6.71 0.43 -5.08
N LEU A 110 5.53 0.97 -5.42
CA LEU A 110 5.02 0.99 -6.79
C LEU A 110 5.97 1.69 -7.76
N PHE A 111 6.43 2.89 -7.41
CA PHE A 111 7.35 3.66 -8.22
C PHE A 111 8.66 2.91 -8.47
N LEU A 112 9.25 2.32 -7.42
CA LEU A 112 10.45 1.52 -7.54
C LEU A 112 10.25 0.27 -8.40
N SER A 113 9.13 -0.45 -8.22
CA SER A 113 8.82 -1.65 -8.99
C SER A 113 8.65 -1.35 -10.48
N ILE A 114 7.97 -0.27 -10.82
CA ILE A 114 7.80 0.16 -12.23
C ILE A 114 9.15 0.56 -12.81
N ARG A 115 9.93 1.38 -12.11
CA ARG A 115 11.26 1.83 -12.55
C ARG A 115 12.18 0.65 -12.86
N GLU A 116 12.25 -0.33 -11.96
CA GLU A 116 13.11 -1.50 -12.13
C GLU A 116 12.69 -2.37 -13.33
N SER A 117 11.38 -2.44 -13.63
CA SER A 117 10.89 -3.14 -14.82
C SER A 117 11.20 -2.42 -16.13
N LEU A 118 11.21 -1.08 -16.12
CA LEU A 118 11.50 -0.27 -17.30
C LEU A 118 13.00 -0.34 -17.64
N VAL A 119 13.87 -0.19 -16.64
CA VAL A 119 15.33 -0.26 -16.84
C VAL A 119 15.77 -1.60 -17.44
N LYS A 120 15.20 -2.72 -16.97
CA LYS A 120 15.53 -4.06 -17.50
C LYS A 120 14.85 -4.41 -18.83
N LYS A 121 13.99 -3.54 -19.37
CA LYS A 121 13.43 -3.72 -20.72
C LYS A 121 14.40 -3.19 -21.80
N ASP A 122 15.31 -2.30 -21.40
CA ASP A 122 16.26 -1.62 -22.29
C ASP A 122 17.65 -2.29 -22.33
N GLU A 123 17.87 -3.35 -21.53
CA GLU A 123 19.01 -4.29 -21.61
C GLU A 123 18.65 -5.53 -22.46
#